data_AF-A0A517WW99-F1
#
_entry.id   AF-A0A517WW99-F1
#
_cell.length_a   1.000
_cell.length_b   1.000
_cell.length_c   1.000
_cell.angle_alpha   90.00
_cell.angle_beta   90.00
_cell.angle_gamma   90.00
#
_symmetry.space_group_name_H-M   'P 1'
#
loop_
_entity.id
_entity.type
_entity.pdbx_description
1 polymer ?
#
loop_
_entity_poly.entity_id
_entity_poly.type
_entity_poly.pdbx_seq_one_letter_code
_entity_poly.pdbx_strand_id
1 'polypeptide(L)'
;MQSTSLVLIRFCLSAWVGAAVIFVITGVQDVTYQPFDSLTRDQLISLHFPVYYTMAWILLGGTFLGCLGIRNKELISPGRANLIFCLVVIILGMSLVDYIWIYSPLETMITPPGNPRPANFRVYHQASKYVNSINILLSLIAAVLINLPVKPQRPIES
;
A
#
# COMPACT_ATOMS: atom_id res chain seq x y z
N MET A 1 25.83 12.92 -5.89
CA MET A 1 25.57 11.53 -5.44
C MET A 1 24.12 11.44 -4.97
N GLN A 2 23.33 10.49 -5.50
CA GLN A 2 21.94 10.30 -5.07
C GLN A 2 21.92 9.83 -3.60
N SER A 3 21.03 10.39 -2.78
CA SER A 3 20.86 9.92 -1.40
C SER A 3 20.30 8.50 -1.38
N THR A 4 20.88 7.60 -0.60
CA THR A 4 20.34 6.26 -0.33
C THR A 4 18.87 6.33 0.10
N SER A 5 18.48 7.36 0.86
CA SER A 5 17.09 7.59 1.25
C SER A 5 16.17 7.84 0.04
N LEU A 6 16.63 8.57 -0.98
CA LEU A 6 15.83 8.81 -2.19
C LEU A 6 15.64 7.53 -2.99
N VAL A 7 16.70 6.73 -3.12
CA VAL A 7 16.64 5.41 -3.78
C VAL A 7 15.65 4.51 -3.05
N LEU A 8 15.73 4.47 -1.72
CA LEU A 8 14.84 3.67 -0.87
C LEU A 8 13.36 4.08 -1.05
N ILE A 9 13.03 5.37 -0.95
CA ILE A 9 11.65 5.85 -1.12
C ILE A 9 11.12 5.45 -2.51
N ARG A 10 11.91 5.67 -3.57
CA ARG A 10 11.51 5.35 -4.95
C ARG A 10 11.26 3.86 -5.12
N PHE A 11 12.21 3.04 -4.68
CA PHE A 11 12.10 1.59 -4.78
C PHE A 11 10.90 1.09 -4.01
N CYS A 12 10.80 1.39 -2.71
CA CYS A 12 9.76 0.86 -1.85
C CYS A 12 8.36 1.30 -2.28
N LEU A 13 8.17 2.58 -2.64
CA LEU A 13 6.86 3.11 -2.99
C LEU A 13 6.39 2.60 -4.36
N SER A 14 7.29 2.52 -5.35
CA SER A 14 6.97 1.91 -6.65
C SER A 14 6.73 0.40 -6.54
N ALA A 15 7.54 -0.31 -5.74
CA ALA A 15 7.33 -1.73 -5.49
C ALA A 15 5.99 -2.00 -4.78
N TRP A 16 5.60 -1.15 -3.82
CA TRP A 16 4.31 -1.27 -3.13
C TRP A 16 3.14 -1.13 -4.10
N VAL A 17 3.17 -0.08 -4.94
CA VAL A 17 2.12 0.13 -5.96
C VAL A 17 2.02 -1.09 -6.89
N GLY A 18 3.16 -1.61 -7.36
CA GLY A 18 3.19 -2.81 -8.19
C GLY A 18 2.61 -4.05 -7.49
N ALA A 19 3.03 -4.31 -6.26
CA ALA A 19 2.53 -5.43 -5.46
C ALA A 19 1.01 -5.32 -5.22
N ALA A 20 0.52 -4.13 -4.91
CA ALA A 20 -0.90 -3.91 -4.66
C ALA A 20 -1.76 -4.10 -5.92
N VAL A 21 -1.28 -3.65 -7.09
CA VAL A 21 -1.96 -3.89 -8.37
C VAL A 21 -2.00 -5.38 -8.72
N ILE A 22 -0.89 -6.10 -8.53
CA ILE A 22 -0.85 -7.56 -8.74
C ILE A 22 -1.86 -8.24 -7.82
N PHE A 23 -1.90 -7.89 -6.54
CA PHE A 23 -2.87 -8.43 -5.59
C PHE A 23 -4.33 -8.19 -6.02
N VAL A 24 -4.65 -7.00 -6.55
CA VAL A 24 -5.99 -6.73 -7.08
C VAL A 24 -6.30 -7.62 -8.28
N ILE A 25 -5.35 -7.79 -9.21
CA ILE A 25 -5.53 -8.64 -10.40
C ILE A 25 -5.77 -10.09 -9.98
N THR A 26 -4.89 -10.64 -9.14
CA THR A 26 -5.00 -12.04 -8.69
C THR A 26 -6.25 -12.24 -7.85
N GLY A 27 -6.56 -11.32 -6.94
CA GLY A 27 -7.77 -11.39 -6.11
C GLY A 27 -9.06 -11.34 -6.93
N VAL A 28 -9.12 -10.51 -7.98
CA VAL A 28 -10.27 -10.49 -8.91
C VAL A 28 -10.36 -11.80 -9.70
N GLN A 29 -9.24 -12.34 -10.17
CA GLN A 29 -9.22 -13.62 -10.86
C GLN A 29 -9.74 -14.74 -9.95
N ASP A 30 -9.27 -14.85 -8.72
CA ASP A 30 -9.68 -15.90 -7.77
C ASP A 30 -11.19 -15.88 -7.47
N VAL A 31 -11.78 -14.70 -7.31
CA VAL A 31 -13.22 -14.59 -7.01
C VAL A 31 -14.11 -14.75 -8.25
N THR A 32 -13.58 -14.52 -9.45
CA THR A 32 -14.34 -14.63 -10.71
C THR A 32 -14.18 -15.98 -11.41
N TYR A 33 -13.12 -16.73 -11.08
CA TYR A 33 -12.86 -18.04 -11.64
C TYR A 33 -13.96 -19.02 -11.25
N GLN A 34 -14.77 -19.42 -12.24
CA GLN A 34 -15.98 -20.23 -12.06
C GLN A 34 -15.71 -21.61 -11.43
N PRO A 35 -14.59 -22.30 -11.74
CA PRO A 35 -14.30 -23.61 -11.12
C PRO A 35 -14.01 -23.58 -9.62
N PHE A 36 -13.69 -22.42 -9.03
CA PHE A 36 -13.48 -22.34 -7.58
C PHE A 36 -14.82 -22.24 -6.84
N ASP A 37 -15.03 -23.18 -5.93
CA ASP A 37 -16.14 -23.13 -4.98
C ASP A 37 -15.89 -22.07 -3.89
N SER A 38 -16.90 -21.82 -3.07
CA SER A 38 -16.79 -20.83 -1.98
C SER A 38 -15.67 -21.17 -0.99
N LEU A 39 -15.45 -22.46 -0.73
CA LEU A 39 -14.40 -22.93 0.18
C LEU A 39 -13.01 -22.56 -0.33
N THR A 40 -12.71 -22.86 -1.60
CA THR A 40 -11.42 -22.55 -2.23
C THR A 40 -11.18 -21.04 -2.25
N ARG A 41 -12.20 -20.24 -2.55
CA ARG A 41 -12.10 -18.78 -2.56
C ARG A 41 -11.78 -18.22 -1.17
N ASP A 42 -12.45 -18.71 -0.13
CA ASP A 42 -12.20 -18.26 1.24
C ASP A 42 -10.78 -18.65 1.70
N GLN A 43 -10.27 -19.83 1.33
CA GLN A 43 -8.89 -20.25 1.61
C GLN A 43 -7.84 -19.36 0.89
N LEU A 44 -8.07 -19.04 -0.38
CA LEU A 44 -7.18 -18.14 -1.14
C LEU A 44 -7.16 -16.74 -0.53
N ILE A 45 -8.32 -16.22 -0.11
CA ILE A 45 -8.42 -14.94 0.61
C ILE A 45 -7.60 -14.99 1.89
N SER A 46 -7.78 -16.01 2.75
CA SER A 46 -7.00 -16.15 3.99
C SER A 46 -5.50 -16.31 3.75
N LEU A 47 -5.07 -16.79 2.59
CA LEU A 47 -3.65 -16.89 2.23
C LEU A 47 -3.08 -15.56 1.70
N HIS A 48 -3.81 -14.88 0.83
CA HIS A 48 -3.31 -13.72 0.10
C HIS A 48 -3.28 -12.45 0.97
N PHE A 49 -4.29 -12.22 1.81
CA PHE A 49 -4.39 -10.97 2.59
C PHE A 49 -3.24 -10.78 3.60
N PRO A 50 -2.80 -11.79 4.37
CA PRO A 50 -1.62 -11.65 5.23
C PRO A 50 -0.36 -11.23 4.48
N VAL A 51 -0.14 -11.80 3.29
CA VAL A 51 1.00 -11.47 2.42
C VAL A 51 0.91 -10.03 1.93
N TYR A 52 -0.29 -9.59 1.50
CA TYR A 52 -0.55 -8.22 1.08
C TYR A 52 -0.22 -7.20 2.18
N TYR A 53 -0.73 -7.41 3.40
CA TYR A 53 -0.45 -6.50 4.51
C TYR A 53 1.02 -6.55 4.94
N THR A 54 1.66 -7.73 4.92
CA THR A 54 3.10 -7.84 5.22
C THR A 54 3.93 -7.00 4.25
N MET A 55 3.64 -7.10 2.94
CA MET A 55 4.30 -6.28 1.93
C MET A 55 4.01 -4.79 2.13
N ALA A 56 2.77 -4.43 2.48
CA ALA A 56 2.38 -3.06 2.80
C ALA A 56 3.26 -2.50 3.92
N TRP A 57 3.36 -3.23 5.05
CA TRP A 57 4.12 -2.81 6.22
C TRP A 57 5.60 -2.60 5.92
N ILE A 58 6.22 -3.56 5.23
CA ILE A 58 7.64 -3.50 4.91
C ILE A 58 7.93 -2.33 3.96
N LEU A 59 7.19 -2.22 2.86
CA LEU A 59 7.48 -1.25 1.81
C LEU A 59 7.04 0.17 2.21
N LEU A 60 5.87 0.35 2.81
CA LEU A 60 5.46 1.66 3.31
C LEU A 60 6.29 2.11 4.51
N GLY A 61 6.69 1.18 5.39
CA GLY A 61 7.62 1.45 6.49
C GLY A 61 9.00 1.89 5.98
N GLY A 62 9.56 1.19 4.99
CA GLY A 62 10.81 1.58 4.33
C GLY A 62 10.71 2.97 3.66
N THR A 63 9.57 3.24 3.02
CA THR A 63 9.27 4.56 2.43
C THR A 63 9.25 5.66 3.49
N PHE A 64 8.59 5.42 4.62
CA PHE A 64 8.52 6.36 5.75
C PHE A 64 9.91 6.68 6.33
N LEU A 65 10.73 5.66 6.59
CA LEU A 65 12.11 5.84 7.05
C LEU A 65 12.95 6.62 6.04
N GLY A 66 12.79 6.31 4.75
CA GLY A 66 13.40 7.07 3.67
C GLY A 66 12.99 8.54 3.68
N CYS A 67 11.70 8.84 3.88
CA CYS A 67 11.20 10.20 3.97
C CYS A 67 11.80 10.97 5.16
N LEU A 68 11.97 10.35 6.33
CA LEU A 68 12.66 10.98 7.46
C LEU A 68 14.10 11.38 7.09
N GLY A 69 14.80 10.52 6.34
CA GLY A 69 16.18 10.76 5.91
C GLY A 69 16.36 11.81 4.80
N ILE A 70 15.31 12.10 4.01
CA ILE A 70 15.40 13.09 2.91
C ILE A 70 15.01 14.51 3.32
N ARG A 71 14.26 14.70 4.43
CA ARG A 71 13.79 16.03 4.86
C ARG A 71 14.91 17.04 5.09
N ASN A 72 16.09 16.58 5.52
CA ASN A 72 17.25 17.41 5.79
C ASN A 72 18.18 17.56 4.57
N LYS A 73 17.80 17.02 3.39
CA LYS A 73 18.62 17.07 2.18
C LYS A 73 17.98 18.00 1.16
N GLU A 74 18.77 18.91 0.58
CA GLU A 74 18.29 19.85 -0.46
C GLU A 74 18.08 19.21 -1.85
N LEU A 75 17.80 17.90 -1.90
CA LEU A 75 17.63 17.16 -3.14
C LEU A 75 16.27 17.41 -3.81
N ILE A 76 15.24 17.71 -3.01
CA ILE A 76 13.88 17.99 -3.46
C ILE A 76 13.37 19.28 -2.81
N SER A 77 12.32 19.90 -3.36
CA SER A 77 11.75 21.10 -2.72
C SER A 77 11.12 20.74 -1.36
N PRO A 78 11.25 21.59 -0.33
CA PRO A 78 10.68 21.32 0.99
C PRO A 78 9.17 21.06 0.95
N GLY A 79 8.43 21.81 0.14
CA GLY A 79 6.99 21.60 -0.07
C GLY A 79 6.67 20.22 -0.64
N ARG A 80 7.44 19.75 -1.64
CA ARG A 80 7.27 18.41 -2.22
C ARG A 80 7.66 17.32 -1.21
N ALA A 81 8.74 17.51 -0.45
CA ALA A 81 9.16 16.58 0.59
C ALA A 81 8.08 16.40 1.67
N ASN A 82 7.53 17.53 2.15
CA ASN A 82 6.47 17.52 3.16
C ASN A 82 5.18 16.91 2.61
N LEU A 83 4.80 17.22 1.37
CA LEU A 83 3.62 16.60 0.75
C LEU A 83 3.76 15.08 0.65
N ILE A 84 4.90 14.58 0.15
CA ILE A 84 5.16 13.13 0.07
C ILE A 84 5.13 12.51 1.47
N PHE A 85 5.76 13.14 2.45
CA PHE A 85 5.74 12.66 3.83
C PHE A 85 4.32 12.59 4.40
N CYS A 86 3.51 13.63 4.23
CA CYS A 86 2.11 13.64 4.66
C CYS A 86 1.30 12.54 3.98
N LEU A 87 1.47 12.36 2.66
CA LEU A 87 0.83 11.28 1.92
C LEU A 87 1.21 9.91 2.49
N VAL A 88 2.50 9.66 2.74
CA VAL A 88 2.99 8.39 3.30
C VAL A 88 2.44 8.15 4.70
N VAL A 89 2.34 9.18 5.55
CA VAL A 89 1.72 9.07 6.88
C VAL A 89 0.24 8.72 6.77
N ILE A 90 -0.50 9.37 5.88
CA ILE A 90 -1.92 9.08 5.64
C ILE A 90 -2.08 7.64 5.13
N ILE A 91 -1.28 7.22 4.15
CA ILE A 91 -1.30 5.87 3.58
C ILE A 91 -1.04 4.81 4.66
N LEU A 92 0.00 4.99 5.48
CA LEU A 92 0.30 4.09 6.60
C LEU A 92 -0.82 4.07 7.63
N GLY A 93 -1.37 5.23 7.98
CA GLY A 93 -2.51 5.33 8.90
C GLY A 93 -3.74 4.60 8.36
N MET A 94 -4.03 4.74 7.06
CA MET A 94 -5.12 4.01 6.40
C MET A 94 -4.87 2.50 6.42
N SER A 95 -3.65 2.04 6.13
CA SER A 95 -3.30 0.61 6.19
C SER A 95 -3.44 0.04 7.60
N LEU A 96 -3.09 0.81 8.64
CA LEU A 96 -3.29 0.42 10.04
C LEU A 96 -4.76 0.31 10.41
N VAL A 97 -5.54 1.32 10.04
CA VAL A 97 -6.98 1.37 10.30
C VAL A 97 -7.69 0.22 9.59
N ASP A 98 -7.36 -0.02 8.31
CA ASP A 98 -7.90 -1.12 7.52
C ASP A 98 -7.58 -2.48 8.15
N TYR A 99 -6.32 -2.71 8.53
CA TYR A 99 -5.90 -3.96 9.14
C TYR A 99 -6.68 -4.27 10.43
N ILE A 100 -6.76 -3.30 11.34
CA ILE A 100 -7.35 -3.50 12.68
C ILE A 100 -8.88 -3.53 12.63
N TRP A 101 -9.50 -2.57 11.93
CA TRP A 101 -10.94 -2.36 12.02
C TRP A 101 -11.74 -2.94 10.86
N ILE A 102 -11.10 -3.35 9.75
CA ILE A 102 -11.81 -3.87 8.58
C ILE A 102 -11.40 -5.30 8.29
N TYR A 103 -10.11 -5.55 8.02
CA TYR A 103 -9.60 -6.86 7.64
C TYR A 103 -9.70 -7.88 8.77
N SER A 104 -9.18 -7.58 9.96
CA SER A 104 -9.22 -8.56 11.06
C SER A 104 -10.65 -9.01 11.39
N PRO A 105 -11.66 -8.12 11.51
CA PRO A 105 -13.05 -8.54 11.62
C PRO A 105 -13.55 -9.36 10.41
N LEU A 106 -13.22 -8.94 9.19
CA LEU A 106 -13.64 -9.63 7.96
C LEU A 106 -13.07 -11.06 7.89
N GLU A 107 -11.82 -11.25 8.29
CA GLU A 107 -11.14 -12.56 8.35
C GLU A 107 -11.83 -13.52 9.33
N THR A 108 -12.23 -13.02 10.50
CA THR A 108 -12.98 -13.85 11.46
C THR A 108 -14.35 -14.29 10.93
N MET A 109 -14.97 -13.52 10.02
CA MET A 109 -16.26 -13.88 9.41
C MET A 109 -16.15 -14.98 8.36
N ILE A 110 -14.95 -15.21 7.82
CA ILE A 110 -14.67 -16.26 6.81
C ILE A 110 -13.90 -17.45 7.39
N THR A 111 -13.63 -17.44 8.70
CA THR A 111 -12.88 -18.49 9.39
C THR A 111 -13.79 -19.23 10.40
N PRO A 112 -13.91 -20.57 10.34
CA PRO A 112 -13.34 -21.47 9.33
C PRO A 112 -13.95 -21.26 7.92
N PRO A 113 -13.17 -21.55 6.86
CA PRO A 113 -13.63 -21.44 5.48
C PRO A 113 -14.93 -22.21 5.20
N GLY A 114 -15.81 -21.64 4.37
CA GLY A 114 -17.08 -22.27 3.99
C GLY A 114 -18.26 -21.98 4.93
N ASN A 115 -18.08 -21.16 5.97
CA ASN A 115 -19.18 -20.71 6.81
C ASN A 115 -20.16 -19.80 6.06
N PRO A 116 -21.47 -19.83 6.40
CA PRO A 116 -22.44 -18.87 5.89
C PRO A 116 -22.02 -17.44 6.24
N ARG A 117 -21.95 -16.57 5.23
CA ARG A 117 -21.50 -15.18 5.42
C ARG A 117 -22.55 -14.38 6.20
N PRO A 118 -22.17 -13.73 7.30
CA PRO A 118 -23.10 -12.92 8.08
C PRO A 118 -23.54 -11.68 7.30
N ALA A 119 -24.68 -11.08 7.66
CA ALA A 119 -25.27 -9.95 6.93
C ALA A 119 -24.33 -8.73 6.80
N ASN A 120 -23.48 -8.51 7.80
CA ASN A 120 -22.48 -7.44 7.82
C ASN A 120 -21.26 -7.71 6.92
N PHE A 121 -21.02 -8.95 6.46
CA PHE A 121 -19.88 -9.29 5.60
C PHE A 121 -19.79 -8.37 4.38
N ARG A 122 -20.93 -8.09 3.72
CA ARG A 122 -20.97 -7.22 2.54
C ARG A 122 -20.52 -5.79 2.85
N VAL A 123 -20.84 -5.29 4.03
CA VAL A 123 -20.47 -3.94 4.48
C VAL A 123 -18.95 -3.86 4.67
N TYR A 124 -18.37 -4.80 5.41
CA TYR A 124 -16.93 -4.86 5.63
C TYR A 124 -16.15 -5.08 4.33
N HIS A 125 -16.62 -5.99 3.48
CA HIS A 125 -16.00 -6.25 2.18
C HIS A 125 -16.01 -4.99 1.28
N GLN A 126 -17.13 -4.28 1.22
CA GLN A 126 -17.22 -3.04 0.44
C GLN A 126 -16.33 -1.93 1.04
N ALA A 127 -16.30 -1.79 2.37
CA ALA A 127 -15.43 -0.85 3.06
C ALA A 127 -13.96 -1.13 2.75
N SER A 128 -13.52 -2.39 2.83
CA SER A 128 -12.14 -2.81 2.51
C SER A 128 -11.78 -2.46 1.06
N LYS A 129 -12.69 -2.68 0.10
CA LYS A 129 -12.47 -2.31 -1.30
C LYS A 129 -12.22 -0.81 -1.46
N TYR A 130 -13.05 0.04 -0.84
CA TYR A 130 -12.88 1.49 -0.95
C TYR A 130 -11.61 1.99 -0.29
N VAL A 131 -11.32 1.53 0.94
CA VAL A 131 -10.13 1.94 1.68
C VAL A 131 -8.86 1.53 0.94
N ASN A 132 -8.78 0.28 0.46
CA ASN A 132 -7.65 -0.18 -0.32
C ASN A 132 -7.50 0.57 -1.66
N SER A 133 -8.60 0.85 -2.37
CA SER A 133 -8.54 1.59 -3.63
C SER A 133 -8.00 3.02 -3.45
N ILE A 134 -8.46 3.72 -2.41
CA ILE A 134 -7.98 5.07 -2.08
C ILE A 134 -6.51 5.01 -1.64
N ASN A 135 -6.14 4.03 -0.82
CA ASN A 135 -4.76 3.84 -0.37
C ASN A 135 -3.80 3.63 -1.56
N ILE A 136 -4.16 2.78 -2.52
CA ILE A 136 -3.38 2.53 -3.73
C ILE A 136 -3.28 3.80 -4.58
N LEU A 137 -4.37 4.55 -4.74
CA LEU A 137 -4.36 5.81 -5.50
C LEU A 137 -3.41 6.84 -4.88
N LEU A 138 -3.49 7.03 -3.56
CA LEU A 138 -2.58 7.94 -2.84
C LEU A 138 -1.13 7.46 -2.94
N SER A 139 -0.90 6.15 -2.86
CA SER A 139 0.43 5.53 -3.03
C SER A 139 0.99 5.80 -4.43
N LEU A 140 0.15 5.69 -5.47
CA LEU A 140 0.54 6.00 -6.85
C LEU A 140 0.90 7.48 -7.01
N ILE A 141 0.08 8.39 -6.47
CA ILE A 141 0.37 9.84 -6.50
C ILE A 141 1.71 10.13 -5.83
N ALA A 142 1.95 9.57 -4.65
CA ALA A 142 3.21 9.73 -3.93
C ALA A 142 4.40 9.14 -4.73
N ALA A 143 4.21 7.98 -5.39
CA ALA A 143 5.21 7.34 -6.24
C ALA A 143 5.58 8.21 -7.44
N VAL A 144 4.59 8.83 -8.09
CA VAL A 144 4.84 9.78 -9.18
C VAL A 144 5.64 10.97 -8.66
N LEU A 145 5.20 11.59 -7.56
CA LEU A 145 5.84 12.77 -6.99
C LEU A 145 7.32 12.56 -6.61
N ILE A 146 7.68 11.40 -6.05
CA ILE A 146 9.08 11.11 -5.68
C ILE A 146 9.96 10.76 -6.88
N ASN A 147 9.36 10.25 -7.96
CA ASN A 147 10.08 9.90 -9.19
C ASN A 147 10.28 11.10 -10.13
N LEU A 148 9.64 12.24 -9.87
CA LEU A 148 9.94 13.49 -10.57
C LEU A 148 11.41 13.92 -10.40
N PRO A 149 11.95 14.74 -11.33
CA PRO A 149 13.32 15.24 -11.27
C PRO A 149 13.68 15.89 -9.92
N VAL A 150 14.91 15.65 -9.47
CA VAL A 150 15.52 16.31 -8.31
C VAL A 150 15.94 17.74 -8.67
N LYS A 151 16.18 18.58 -7.68
CA LYS A 151 16.72 19.93 -7.93
C LYS A 151 18.08 19.83 -8.64
N PRO A 152 18.36 20.67 -9.65
CA PRO A 152 19.68 20.78 -10.24
C PRO A 152 20.71 21.15 -9.16
N GLN A 153 21.84 20.46 -9.13
CA GLN A 153 22.96 20.89 -8.30
C GLN A 153 23.50 22.19 -8.90
N ARG A 154 23.62 23.26 -8.10
CA ARG A 154 24.29 24.47 -8.57
C ARG A 154 25.75 24.10 -8.91
N PRO A 155 26.29 24.56 -10.06
CA PRO A 155 27.72 24.42 -10.32
C PRO A 155 28.50 25.05 -9.16
N ILE A 156 29.53 24.35 -8.70
CA ILE A 156 30.52 24.97 -7.80
C ILE A 156 31.31 25.90 -8.70
N GLU A 157 31.06 27.21 -8.61
CA GLU A 157 31.96 28.20 -9.20
C GLU A 157 33.28 28.11 -8.43
N SER A 158 34.30 27.59 -9.09
CA SER A 158 35.69 27.51 -8.63
C SER A 158 36.44 28.79 -8.93
#